data_AF-A0AAN7J9M1-F1
#
_entry.id   AF-A0AAN7J9M1-F1
#
_cell.length_a   1.000
_cell.length_b   1.000
_cell.length_c   1.000
_cell.angle_alpha   90.00
_cell.angle_beta   90.00
_cell.angle_gamma   90.00
#
_symmetry.space_group_name_H-M   'P 1'
#
loop_
_entity.id
_entity.type
_entity.pdbx_description
1 polymer ?
#
loop_
_entity_poly.entity_id
_entity_poly.type
_entity_poly.pdbx_seq_one_letter_code
_entity_poly.pdbx_strand_id
1 'polypeptide(L)'
;MAVTGVSIFPASLSPVIRRDFTPLVGKFSKSKHSISFRRLAVSTEQTPTPTPTTTATPTPTQTTTTRRLSEKSEELGEAEVAASVDEVEQNGRVWREYFERSKELISRSDGGPPRWFTPLECGPPLKNSPLLLFLPGILSVGLGLIKNHCRIGKIFETWCLHIPVMDRTPFTDLVKQVEKTIRLENNRSPNRPIYLVGESFGGCLALAVAASNPDIDLVLILANPTTSISRSQLQPLMTLLEFIPNQLPFSPPNMLSLMTGQPLRMAIESVVKGLPLQETVGQLSQDLDAISSYLSVLADILPRETLHWKLQMLKSGSAVSNSRLHAVKAQTLILSSGRDQLLPSQEEGERLCHVLPKCEIRKFNNSGHFLLLEDGIDFVTIIKGASFYRRGKYLDYVSDYMLPTPTEFKKAAEDNKIMGAVPVSASNLFKLLSSKSHVLLYPGGVREATHRKGEEYKLMWPEQSEFVRMAARFGAKIIPFGAVGEDDISEDQIEKLTNAAVNLRTDATGEVANQDLHFPGILPKFPGRFYYYFGKPIETEGLKQELKDRDKAHELYLQVKSEVGRCLAYLKEKRENDPYRNLLSRLIYQATHSFTSEIPTFKL
;
A
#
# COMPACT_ATOMS: atom_id res chain seq x y z
N MET A 1 -13.19 27.03 7.25
CA MET A 1 -13.80 25.70 7.02
C MET A 1 -14.52 25.75 5.69
N ALA A 2 -14.11 24.92 4.73
CA ALA A 2 -14.89 24.72 3.51
C ALA A 2 -16.00 23.71 3.81
N VAL A 3 -17.21 23.97 3.31
CA VAL A 3 -18.38 23.10 3.48
C VAL A 3 -18.90 22.77 2.10
N THR A 4 -18.98 21.48 1.78
CA THR A 4 -19.28 21.02 0.43
C THR A 4 -20.43 20.03 0.41
N GLY A 5 -21.10 19.97 -0.73
CA GLY A 5 -21.85 18.79 -1.13
C GLY A 5 -20.95 17.80 -1.88
N VAL A 6 -21.58 16.73 -2.35
CA VAL A 6 -21.24 15.87 -3.50
C VAL A 6 -19.82 16.06 -4.03
N SER A 7 -18.85 15.52 -3.29
CA SER A 7 -17.46 15.43 -3.72
C SER A 7 -16.75 14.37 -2.88
N ILE A 8 -15.96 13.52 -3.53
CA ILE A 8 -14.90 12.74 -2.92
C ILE A 8 -13.61 13.47 -3.27
N PHE A 9 -12.98 14.11 -2.27
CA PHE A 9 -11.54 14.38 -2.37
C PHE A 9 -10.79 13.15 -1.88
N PRO A 10 -10.24 12.30 -2.77
CA PRO A 10 -9.29 11.30 -2.33
C PRO A 10 -7.98 12.02 -1.97
N ALA A 11 -7.61 12.00 -0.69
CA ALA A 11 -6.25 12.38 -0.27
C ALA A 11 -5.17 11.51 -0.96
N SER A 12 -5.58 10.34 -1.49
CA SER A 12 -4.76 9.47 -2.32
C SER A 12 -5.57 8.65 -3.34
N LEU A 13 -5.69 9.11 -4.59
CA LEU A 13 -5.98 8.23 -5.75
C LEU A 13 -5.24 8.68 -7.03
N SER A 14 -4.72 7.67 -7.73
CA SER A 14 -4.18 7.66 -9.11
C SER A 14 -2.98 8.58 -9.47
N PRO A 15 -1.94 8.05 -10.18
CA PRO A 15 -0.85 8.87 -10.72
C PRO A 15 -1.29 9.95 -11.72
N VAL A 16 -2.50 9.85 -12.29
CA VAL A 16 -3.03 10.77 -13.32
C VAL A 16 -3.05 12.24 -12.86
N ILE A 17 -3.09 12.51 -11.55
CA ILE A 17 -3.12 13.87 -10.98
C ILE A 17 -1.74 14.30 -10.44
N ARG A 18 -0.76 13.39 -10.32
CA ARG A 18 0.60 13.71 -9.84
C ARG A 18 1.58 13.86 -11.00
N ARG A 19 1.78 15.11 -11.46
CA ARG A 19 3.04 15.48 -12.13
C ARG A 19 3.97 16.31 -11.25
N ASP A 20 3.45 17.26 -10.46
CA ASP A 20 4.29 18.15 -9.64
C ASP A 20 3.75 18.30 -8.22
N PHE A 21 4.11 17.36 -7.33
CA PHE A 21 4.06 17.58 -5.88
C PHE A 21 5.14 16.76 -5.17
N THR A 22 6.26 17.42 -4.85
CA THR A 22 7.31 16.86 -4.00
C THR A 22 6.81 16.86 -2.54
N PRO A 23 6.67 15.71 -1.86
CA PRO A 23 6.22 15.69 -0.48
C PRO A 23 7.33 16.20 0.44
N LEU A 24 7.15 17.40 0.98
CA LEU A 24 8.09 18.05 1.91
C LEU A 24 7.98 17.44 3.32
N VAL A 25 8.26 16.13 3.44
CA VAL A 25 8.36 15.41 4.71
C VAL A 25 9.81 15.46 5.18
N GLY A 26 10.25 16.65 5.58
CA GLY A 26 11.54 16.86 6.21
C GLY A 26 11.56 16.24 7.62
N LYS A 27 12.57 15.41 7.90
CA LYS A 27 12.82 14.83 9.23
C LYS A 27 12.88 15.93 10.30
N PHE A 28 12.03 15.87 11.31
CA PHE A 28 12.27 16.56 12.59
C PHE A 28 13.39 15.85 13.36
N SER A 29 14.62 16.01 12.87
CA SER A 29 15.83 15.67 13.63
C SER A 29 15.99 16.67 14.77
N LYS A 30 16.16 16.17 16.00
CA LYS A 30 16.54 16.99 17.15
C LYS A 30 17.98 17.48 16.98
N SER A 31 18.18 18.61 16.29
CA SER A 31 19.46 19.33 16.30
C SER A 31 19.33 20.66 17.05
N LYS A 32 20.13 20.83 18.10
CA LYS A 32 20.24 22.07 18.88
C LYS A 32 21.21 23.02 18.18
N HIS A 33 20.75 23.89 17.30
CA HIS A 33 21.52 25.08 16.90
C HIS A 33 20.61 26.29 16.79
N SER A 34 20.86 27.29 17.64
CA SER A 34 20.13 28.55 17.64
C SER A 34 20.65 29.49 16.55
N ILE A 35 19.76 30.12 15.81
CA ILE A 35 20.06 31.39 15.13
C ILE A 35 19.10 32.44 15.67
N SER A 36 19.66 33.58 16.07
CA SER A 36 19.00 34.62 16.86
C SER A 36 18.42 35.72 15.99
N PHE A 37 17.22 36.20 16.34
CA PHE A 37 16.87 37.61 16.19
C PHE A 37 16.37 38.19 17.52
N ARG A 38 16.75 39.46 17.75
CA ARG A 38 16.69 40.19 19.05
C ARG A 38 15.23 40.43 19.48
N ARG A 39 14.82 40.09 20.72
CA ARG A 39 14.97 40.84 22.00
C ARG A 39 14.32 42.25 22.04
N LEU A 40 13.24 42.34 22.81
CA LEU A 40 12.80 43.43 23.74
C LEU A 40 12.02 42.68 24.86
N ALA A 41 12.59 42.48 26.06
CA ALA A 41 12.40 43.32 27.27
C ALA A 41 10.91 43.52 27.63
N VAL A 42 10.39 43.17 28.83
CA VAL A 42 10.80 43.51 30.21
C VAL A 42 10.48 42.32 31.17
N SER A 43 11.39 41.87 32.06
CA SER A 43 11.43 42.06 33.54
C SER A 43 10.11 41.77 34.31
N THR A 44 10.04 41.12 35.47
CA THR A 44 11.00 40.88 36.59
C THR A 44 10.89 39.43 37.14
N GLU A 45 11.98 38.74 37.51
CA GLU A 45 12.44 38.44 38.91
C GLU A 45 11.49 37.60 39.81
N GLN A 46 11.90 36.68 40.70
CA GLN A 46 13.20 36.02 40.99
C GLN A 46 12.97 34.77 41.91
N THR A 47 13.56 33.61 41.57
CA THR A 47 14.28 32.65 42.48
C THR A 47 13.48 31.93 43.65
N PRO A 48 14.02 30.95 44.45
CA PRO A 48 13.54 29.55 44.32
C PRO A 48 13.42 28.64 45.60
N THR A 49 12.75 27.48 45.47
CA THR A 49 12.95 26.21 46.27
C THR A 49 12.70 26.24 47.80
N PRO A 50 12.72 25.11 48.57
CA PRO A 50 12.90 23.68 48.24
C PRO A 50 11.83 22.69 48.79
N THR A 51 12.00 21.41 48.44
CA THR A 51 11.34 20.20 48.98
C THR A 51 11.67 19.93 50.47
N PRO A 52 10.84 19.14 51.19
CA PRO A 52 11.40 18.04 51.99
C PRO A 52 10.59 16.72 51.94
N THR A 53 11.06 15.72 52.70
CA THR A 53 10.95 14.27 52.43
C THR A 53 10.19 13.49 53.52
N THR A 54 9.26 12.60 53.11
CA THR A 54 8.79 11.32 53.72
C THR A 54 8.42 11.20 55.23
N THR A 55 7.22 10.69 55.57
CA THR A 55 6.94 9.36 56.22
C THR A 55 5.46 9.24 56.71
N ALA A 56 4.87 8.03 56.64
CA ALA A 56 3.43 7.66 56.81
C ALA A 56 2.94 7.61 58.30
N THR A 57 1.68 7.31 58.73
CA THR A 57 0.38 6.73 58.22
C THR A 57 -0.74 7.08 59.28
N PRO A 58 -2.02 6.58 59.34
CA PRO A 58 -2.92 5.92 58.35
C PRO A 58 -4.42 6.41 58.29
N THR A 59 -5.12 5.91 57.24
CA THR A 59 -6.59 5.58 57.09
C THR A 59 -7.66 6.68 56.87
N PRO A 60 -8.82 6.38 56.20
CA PRO A 60 -9.20 5.20 55.40
C PRO A 60 -9.79 5.47 53.98
N THR A 61 -9.53 4.52 53.07
CA THR A 61 -10.41 3.97 52.01
C THR A 61 -11.39 4.88 51.23
N GLN A 62 -11.09 5.14 49.95
CA GLN A 62 -12.08 5.05 48.85
C GLN A 62 -11.46 4.37 47.63
N THR A 63 -11.97 3.17 47.29
CA THR A 63 -11.41 2.29 46.27
C THR A 63 -12.40 2.16 45.12
N THR A 64 -12.23 2.86 43.98
CA THR A 64 -13.05 2.56 42.78
C THR A 64 -12.51 3.01 41.41
N THR A 65 -11.55 3.95 41.32
CA THR A 65 -11.23 4.58 40.01
C THR A 65 -10.06 3.96 39.26
N THR A 66 -9.12 3.29 39.93
CA THR A 66 -7.87 2.78 39.31
C THR A 66 -8.07 1.54 38.44
N ARG A 67 -9.08 0.71 38.75
CA ARG A 67 -9.28 -0.61 38.11
C ARG A 67 -9.64 -0.52 36.63
N ARG A 68 -10.51 0.43 36.25
CA ARG A 68 -10.91 0.68 34.85
C ARG A 68 -9.81 1.24 33.95
N LEU A 69 -8.68 1.68 34.51
CA LEU A 69 -7.53 2.12 33.72
C LEU A 69 -6.49 1.00 33.56
N SER A 70 -6.32 0.13 34.57
CA SER A 70 -5.49 -1.08 34.43
C SER A 70 -6.14 -2.10 33.49
N GLU A 71 -7.43 -2.41 33.70
CA GLU A 71 -8.20 -3.37 32.88
C GLU A 71 -8.17 -2.97 31.40
N LYS A 72 -8.20 -1.66 31.10
CA LYS A 72 -8.18 -1.17 29.70
C LYS A 72 -6.78 -1.13 29.07
N SER A 73 -5.71 -1.06 29.87
CA SER A 73 -4.33 -1.27 29.39
C SER A 73 -3.99 -2.76 29.27
N GLU A 74 -4.58 -3.61 30.10
CA GLU A 74 -4.49 -5.06 30.03
C GLU A 74 -5.26 -5.58 28.81
N GLU A 75 -6.51 -5.17 28.57
CA GLU A 75 -7.25 -5.49 27.33
C GLU A 75 -6.52 -5.04 26.05
N LEU A 76 -5.87 -3.86 26.06
CA LEU A 76 -5.06 -3.39 24.93
C LEU A 76 -3.80 -4.24 24.73
N GLY A 77 -3.12 -4.61 25.83
CA GLY A 77 -1.95 -5.49 25.80
C GLY A 77 -2.31 -6.92 25.37
N GLU A 78 -3.40 -7.49 25.87
CA GLU A 78 -3.91 -8.81 25.51
C GLU A 78 -4.37 -8.85 24.06
N ALA A 79 -5.02 -7.80 23.54
CA ALA A 79 -5.37 -7.70 22.12
C ALA A 79 -4.14 -7.55 21.20
N GLU A 80 -3.13 -6.79 21.62
CA GLU A 80 -1.88 -6.63 20.87
C GLU A 80 -1.02 -7.92 20.89
N VAL A 81 -1.02 -8.63 22.02
CA VAL A 81 -0.40 -9.96 22.15
C VAL A 81 -1.17 -11.01 21.34
N ALA A 82 -2.51 -11.07 21.43
CA ALA A 82 -3.32 -12.01 20.65
C ALA A 82 -3.15 -11.79 19.13
N ALA A 83 -3.16 -10.54 18.67
CA ALA A 83 -2.86 -10.22 17.28
C ALA A 83 -1.44 -10.66 16.87
N SER A 84 -0.45 -10.49 17.75
CA SER A 84 0.92 -10.97 17.48
C SER A 84 1.04 -12.49 17.44
N VAL A 85 0.20 -13.23 18.19
CA VAL A 85 0.14 -14.70 18.17
C VAL A 85 -0.55 -15.18 16.90
N ASP A 86 -1.67 -14.57 16.49
CA ASP A 86 -2.37 -14.87 15.24
C ASP A 86 -1.48 -14.62 14.00
N GLU A 87 -0.70 -13.53 13.98
CA GLU A 87 0.27 -13.23 12.92
C GLU A 87 1.43 -14.24 12.89
N VAL A 88 1.86 -14.76 14.04
CA VAL A 88 2.90 -15.82 14.09
C VAL A 88 2.36 -17.17 13.60
N GLU A 89 1.12 -17.52 13.96
CA GLU A 89 0.51 -18.80 13.56
C GLU A 89 0.17 -18.84 12.05
N GLN A 90 -0.27 -17.72 11.47
CA GLN A 90 -0.51 -17.61 10.02
C GLN A 90 0.80 -17.68 9.22
N ASN A 91 1.85 -16.99 9.64
CA ASN A 91 3.13 -16.98 8.95
C ASN A 91 3.78 -18.38 9.01
N GLY A 92 3.65 -19.04 10.16
CA GLY A 92 4.03 -20.45 10.33
C GLY A 92 3.35 -21.40 9.34
N ARG A 93 2.05 -21.19 9.03
CA ARG A 93 1.35 -21.98 7.99
C ARG A 93 1.91 -21.75 6.59
N VAL A 94 2.19 -20.50 6.20
CA VAL A 94 2.70 -20.19 4.85
C VAL A 94 4.09 -20.80 4.64
N TRP A 95 4.99 -20.69 5.62
CA TRP A 95 6.30 -21.34 5.55
C TRP A 95 6.20 -22.86 5.59
N ARG A 96 5.25 -23.44 6.34
CA ARG A 96 4.97 -24.89 6.32
C ARG A 96 4.65 -25.37 4.92
N GLU A 97 3.66 -24.74 4.27
CA GLU A 97 3.26 -25.10 2.92
C GLU A 97 4.41 -24.91 1.92
N TYR A 98 5.14 -23.78 2.00
CA TYR A 98 6.30 -23.53 1.15
C TYR A 98 7.34 -24.65 1.24
N PHE A 99 7.74 -25.07 2.45
CA PHE A 99 8.77 -26.11 2.63
C PHE A 99 8.27 -27.51 2.32
N GLU A 100 7.02 -27.86 2.64
CA GLU A 100 6.41 -29.14 2.27
C GLU A 100 6.37 -29.31 0.75
N ARG A 101 5.85 -28.31 0.01
CA ARG A 101 5.83 -28.33 -1.46
C ARG A 101 7.22 -28.27 -2.08
N SER A 102 8.16 -27.56 -1.45
CA SER A 102 9.56 -27.59 -1.89
C SER A 102 10.14 -29.00 -1.78
N LYS A 103 9.87 -29.70 -0.68
CA LYS A 103 10.30 -31.09 -0.45
C LYS A 103 9.71 -32.05 -1.49
N GLU A 104 8.44 -31.90 -1.86
CA GLU A 104 7.82 -32.69 -2.93
C GLU A 104 8.50 -32.46 -4.30
N LEU A 105 8.85 -31.21 -4.62
CA LEU A 105 9.45 -30.84 -5.90
C LEU A 105 10.87 -31.42 -6.04
N ILE A 106 11.71 -31.26 -5.00
CA ILE A 106 13.09 -31.77 -5.01
C ILE A 106 13.11 -33.30 -4.92
N SER A 107 12.40 -33.92 -3.96
CA SER A 107 12.44 -35.38 -3.76
C SER A 107 12.00 -36.20 -4.97
N ARG A 108 11.15 -35.65 -5.85
CA ARG A 108 10.64 -36.35 -7.03
C ARG A 108 11.36 -36.01 -8.34
N SER A 109 12.15 -34.93 -8.41
CA SER A 109 12.55 -34.39 -9.73
C SER A 109 13.83 -33.53 -9.81
N ASP A 110 14.69 -33.45 -8.79
CA ASP A 110 15.74 -32.41 -8.71
C ASP A 110 16.97 -32.53 -9.65
N GLY A 111 16.80 -33.19 -10.80
CA GLY A 111 17.73 -33.18 -11.91
C GLY A 111 17.17 -32.48 -13.14
N GLY A 112 17.99 -32.48 -14.21
CA GLY A 112 17.62 -31.92 -15.51
C GLY A 112 17.73 -30.40 -15.59
N PRO A 113 17.33 -29.80 -16.73
CA PRO A 113 17.42 -28.37 -16.97
C PRO A 113 16.36 -27.57 -16.19
N PRO A 114 16.52 -26.23 -16.11
CA PRO A 114 15.48 -25.32 -15.65
C PRO A 114 14.17 -25.53 -16.42
N ARG A 115 13.04 -25.43 -15.72
CA ARG A 115 11.72 -25.77 -16.27
C ARG A 115 10.61 -24.88 -15.72
N TRP A 116 9.60 -24.66 -16.55
CA TRP A 116 8.37 -23.98 -16.19
C TRP A 116 7.34 -24.98 -15.64
N PHE A 117 6.61 -24.59 -14.60
CA PHE A 117 5.45 -25.33 -14.10
C PHE A 117 4.31 -24.37 -13.76
N THR A 118 3.07 -24.86 -13.84
CA THR A 118 1.88 -24.13 -13.37
C THR A 118 1.47 -24.72 -12.02
N PRO A 119 1.37 -23.92 -10.94
CA PRO A 119 0.83 -24.40 -9.67
C PRO A 119 -0.63 -24.84 -9.82
N LEU A 120 -1.00 -25.98 -9.25
CA LEU A 120 -2.35 -26.56 -9.40
C LEU A 120 -3.43 -25.65 -8.82
N GLU A 121 -3.08 -24.91 -7.76
CA GLU A 121 -3.93 -23.99 -7.03
C GLU A 121 -4.36 -22.78 -7.88
N CYS A 122 -3.68 -22.50 -9.00
CA CYS A 122 -4.05 -21.42 -9.92
C CYS A 122 -5.37 -21.71 -10.65
N GLY A 123 -5.68 -22.98 -10.93
CA GLY A 123 -6.83 -23.35 -11.77
C GLY A 123 -6.74 -22.82 -13.21
N PRO A 124 -7.85 -22.87 -13.97
CA PRO A 124 -7.90 -22.33 -15.33
C PRO A 124 -8.01 -20.80 -15.31
N PRO A 125 -7.20 -20.07 -16.11
CA PRO A 125 -7.26 -18.61 -16.17
C PRO A 125 -8.50 -18.11 -16.90
N LEU A 126 -8.91 -16.87 -16.60
CA LEU A 126 -9.95 -16.19 -17.37
C LEU A 126 -9.55 -16.02 -18.84
N LYS A 127 -10.55 -15.97 -19.73
CA LYS A 127 -10.34 -15.71 -21.16
C LYS A 127 -9.62 -14.37 -21.35
N ASN A 128 -8.59 -14.37 -22.20
CA ASN A 128 -7.69 -13.23 -22.44
C ASN A 128 -6.87 -12.78 -21.22
N SER A 129 -6.63 -13.64 -20.23
CA SER A 129 -5.68 -13.33 -19.15
C SER A 129 -4.27 -13.12 -19.70
N PRO A 130 -3.52 -12.11 -19.22
CA PRO A 130 -2.11 -11.96 -19.51
C PRO A 130 -1.27 -13.11 -18.95
N LEU A 131 -0.06 -13.27 -19.48
CA LEU A 131 0.89 -14.28 -19.03
C LEU A 131 1.73 -13.70 -17.88
N LEU A 132 1.86 -14.45 -16.78
CA LEU A 132 2.75 -14.17 -15.67
C LEU A 132 3.84 -15.25 -15.61
N LEU A 133 5.09 -14.80 -15.74
CA LEU A 133 6.29 -15.61 -15.58
C LEU A 133 6.95 -15.24 -14.25
N PHE A 134 6.86 -16.12 -13.26
CA PHE A 134 7.52 -15.94 -11.98
C PHE A 134 8.96 -16.46 -12.04
N LEU A 135 9.91 -15.59 -11.68
CA LEU A 135 11.34 -15.83 -11.64
C LEU A 135 11.80 -15.85 -10.17
N PRO A 136 12.25 -17.00 -9.64
CA PRO A 136 12.46 -17.17 -8.20
C PRO A 136 13.73 -16.51 -7.68
N GLY A 137 13.77 -16.32 -6.35
CA GLY A 137 14.97 -15.96 -5.61
C GLY A 137 16.03 -17.08 -5.53
N ILE A 138 16.98 -16.92 -4.62
CA ILE A 138 18.14 -17.84 -4.45
C ILE A 138 17.74 -19.30 -4.15
N LEU A 139 16.56 -19.53 -3.56
CA LEU A 139 16.05 -20.89 -3.33
C LEU A 139 15.71 -21.61 -4.65
N SER A 140 15.28 -20.86 -5.66
CA SER A 140 15.05 -21.33 -7.04
C SER A 140 13.98 -22.42 -7.25
N VAL A 141 13.16 -22.67 -6.23
CA VAL A 141 12.06 -23.66 -6.25
C VAL A 141 10.86 -23.19 -7.10
N GLY A 142 10.66 -21.88 -7.26
CA GLY A 142 9.52 -21.33 -8.01
C GLY A 142 8.25 -21.09 -7.19
N LEU A 143 8.28 -21.28 -5.86
CA LEU A 143 7.11 -21.22 -4.98
C LEU A 143 6.94 -19.88 -4.22
N GLY A 144 7.67 -18.82 -4.59
CA GLY A 144 7.63 -17.52 -3.88
C GLY A 144 6.28 -16.79 -3.95
N LEU A 145 5.33 -17.27 -4.76
CA LEU A 145 3.95 -16.76 -4.85
C LEU A 145 2.92 -17.71 -4.23
N ILE A 146 3.31 -18.77 -3.49
CA ILE A 146 2.42 -19.87 -3.07
C ILE A 146 1.10 -19.41 -2.44
N LYS A 147 1.18 -18.52 -1.45
CA LYS A 147 0.02 -17.91 -0.76
C LYS A 147 -0.96 -17.19 -1.70
N ASN A 148 -0.48 -16.74 -2.85
CA ASN A 148 -1.23 -15.95 -3.82
C ASN A 148 -1.71 -16.76 -5.03
N HIS A 149 -1.27 -18.02 -5.24
CA HIS A 149 -1.54 -18.80 -6.46
C HIS A 149 -3.03 -18.83 -6.84
N CYS A 150 -3.93 -19.13 -5.91
CA CYS A 150 -5.40 -19.16 -6.16
C CYS A 150 -5.98 -17.78 -6.55
N ARG A 151 -5.41 -16.67 -6.07
CA ARG A 151 -5.83 -15.33 -6.48
C ARG A 151 -5.23 -14.92 -7.83
N ILE A 152 -3.98 -15.29 -8.07
CA ILE A 152 -3.22 -14.96 -9.28
C ILE A 152 -3.77 -15.72 -10.48
N GLY A 153 -4.00 -17.03 -10.35
CA GLY A 153 -4.51 -17.87 -11.45
C GLY A 153 -5.87 -17.45 -12.00
N LYS A 154 -6.69 -16.75 -11.21
CA LYS A 154 -7.95 -16.14 -11.67
C LYS A 154 -7.74 -15.00 -12.67
N ILE A 155 -6.59 -14.33 -12.67
CA ILE A 155 -6.32 -13.14 -13.49
C ILE A 155 -5.09 -13.27 -14.41
N PHE A 156 -4.26 -14.29 -14.21
CA PHE A 156 -3.06 -14.56 -15.00
C PHE A 156 -2.98 -16.03 -15.42
N GLU A 157 -2.62 -16.29 -16.68
CA GLU A 157 -1.97 -17.57 -17.00
C GLU A 157 -0.59 -17.56 -16.32
N THR A 158 -0.33 -18.47 -15.39
CA THR A 158 0.80 -18.35 -14.45
C THR A 158 1.77 -19.51 -14.59
N TRP A 159 3.01 -19.22 -15.00
CA TRP A 159 4.11 -20.19 -15.02
C TRP A 159 5.22 -19.75 -14.06
N CYS A 160 5.63 -20.66 -13.19
CA CYS A 160 6.75 -20.47 -12.28
C CYS A 160 8.00 -21.18 -12.83
N LEU A 161 9.14 -20.48 -12.83
CA LEU A 161 10.43 -21.09 -13.15
C LEU A 161 10.95 -21.85 -11.93
N HIS A 162 11.27 -23.12 -12.12
CA HIS A 162 12.08 -23.91 -11.19
C HIS A 162 13.44 -24.18 -11.81
N ILE A 163 14.50 -23.92 -11.04
CA ILE A 163 15.88 -24.30 -11.36
C ILE A 163 16.28 -25.39 -10.35
N PRO A 164 16.54 -26.63 -10.80
CA PRO A 164 16.94 -27.72 -9.92
C PRO A 164 18.20 -27.41 -9.09
N VAL A 165 18.30 -27.98 -7.89
CA VAL A 165 19.41 -27.76 -6.94
C VAL A 165 20.75 -28.14 -7.54
N MET A 166 20.78 -29.18 -8.39
CA MET A 166 21.99 -29.65 -9.06
C MET A 166 22.23 -28.99 -10.42
N ASP A 167 21.33 -28.13 -10.90
CA ASP A 167 21.56 -27.37 -12.14
C ASP A 167 22.71 -26.35 -11.96
N ARG A 168 23.51 -26.22 -13.01
CA ARG A 168 24.66 -25.29 -13.08
C ARG A 168 24.59 -24.42 -14.34
N THR A 169 23.38 -24.15 -14.84
CA THR A 169 23.19 -23.27 -15.99
C THR A 169 23.69 -21.86 -15.64
N PRO A 170 24.65 -21.28 -16.40
CA PRO A 170 25.15 -19.92 -16.14
C PRO A 170 24.06 -18.86 -16.28
N PHE A 171 24.20 -17.73 -15.59
CA PHE A 171 23.20 -16.65 -15.60
C PHE A 171 22.84 -16.18 -17.01
N THR A 172 23.83 -16.05 -17.90
CA THR A 172 23.63 -15.66 -19.29
C THR A 172 22.81 -16.66 -20.11
N ASP A 173 22.83 -17.93 -19.73
CA ASP A 173 22.06 -18.98 -20.42
C ASP A 173 20.67 -19.15 -19.83
N LEU A 174 20.49 -18.88 -18.51
CA LEU A 174 19.15 -18.67 -17.94
C LEU A 174 18.43 -17.49 -18.62
N VAL A 175 19.12 -16.37 -18.85
CA VAL A 175 18.57 -15.22 -19.61
C VAL A 175 18.06 -15.67 -20.99
N LYS A 176 18.88 -16.43 -21.75
CA LYS A 176 18.49 -16.95 -23.07
C LYS A 176 17.29 -17.90 -23.00
N GLN A 177 17.20 -18.75 -21.97
CA GLN A 177 16.08 -19.68 -21.81
C GLN A 177 14.76 -18.93 -21.55
N VAL A 178 14.76 -17.96 -20.64
CA VAL A 178 13.57 -17.13 -20.36
C VAL A 178 13.21 -16.25 -21.56
N GLU A 179 14.20 -15.66 -22.23
CA GLU A 179 14.04 -14.92 -23.48
C GLU A 179 13.40 -15.77 -24.59
N LYS A 180 13.81 -17.03 -24.75
CA LYS A 180 13.22 -17.96 -25.73
C LYS A 180 11.73 -18.18 -25.45
N THR A 181 11.35 -18.36 -24.17
CA THR A 181 9.94 -18.48 -23.76
C THR A 181 9.16 -17.21 -24.09
N ILE A 182 9.68 -16.03 -23.72
CA ILE A 182 9.01 -14.74 -23.96
C ILE A 182 8.84 -14.46 -25.46
N ARG A 183 9.88 -14.69 -26.28
CA ARG A 183 9.79 -14.50 -27.73
C ARG A 183 8.77 -15.46 -28.36
N LEU A 184 8.70 -16.71 -27.90
CA LEU A 184 7.68 -17.67 -28.36
C LEU A 184 6.26 -17.20 -28.03
N GLU A 185 6.03 -16.77 -26.79
CA GLU A 185 4.70 -16.33 -26.33
C GLU A 185 4.27 -14.99 -26.94
N ASN A 186 5.19 -14.05 -27.11
CA ASN A 186 4.94 -12.82 -27.86
C ASN A 186 4.60 -13.12 -29.33
N ASN A 187 5.28 -14.07 -29.98
CA ASN A 187 4.95 -14.45 -31.35
C ASN A 187 3.57 -15.14 -31.46
N ARG A 188 3.15 -15.89 -30.42
CA ARG A 188 1.81 -16.49 -30.33
C ARG A 188 0.71 -15.48 -30.05
N SER A 189 1.00 -14.40 -29.33
CA SER A 189 0.01 -13.38 -28.97
C SER A 189 0.65 -11.99 -28.81
N PRO A 190 0.96 -11.28 -29.91
CA PRO A 190 1.76 -10.04 -29.87
C PRO A 190 1.14 -8.85 -29.11
N ASN A 191 -0.17 -8.91 -28.83
CA ASN A 191 -0.90 -7.88 -28.08
C ASN A 191 -1.16 -8.28 -26.61
N ARG A 192 -0.72 -9.47 -26.18
CA ARG A 192 -0.84 -9.97 -24.81
C ARG A 192 0.39 -9.55 -24.00
N PRO A 193 0.24 -8.71 -22.96
CA PRO A 193 1.38 -8.35 -22.12
C PRO A 193 1.90 -9.55 -21.34
N ILE A 194 3.22 -9.57 -21.13
CA ILE A 194 3.92 -10.61 -20.37
C ILE A 194 4.51 -9.97 -19.11
N TYR A 195 4.13 -10.49 -17.95
CA TYR A 195 4.55 -10.01 -16.64
C TYR A 195 5.72 -10.84 -16.15
N LEU A 196 6.87 -10.21 -15.91
CA LEU A 196 8.02 -10.87 -15.28
C LEU A 196 8.03 -10.48 -13.80
N VAL A 197 7.71 -11.43 -12.94
CA VAL A 197 7.70 -11.24 -11.49
C VAL A 197 9.00 -11.80 -10.94
N GLY A 198 9.96 -10.92 -10.67
CA GLY A 198 11.30 -11.27 -10.23
C GLY A 198 11.50 -11.07 -8.74
N GLU A 199 11.62 -12.16 -7.99
CA GLU A 199 12.00 -12.13 -6.57
C GLU A 199 13.54 -12.20 -6.46
N SER A 200 14.17 -11.26 -5.76
CA SER A 200 15.57 -11.34 -5.36
C SER A 200 16.55 -11.58 -6.52
N PHE A 201 17.08 -12.80 -6.69
CA PHE A 201 17.86 -13.23 -7.86
C PHE A 201 17.06 -13.12 -9.18
N GLY A 202 15.80 -13.56 -9.18
CA GLY A 202 14.88 -13.45 -10.30
C GLY A 202 14.62 -12.01 -10.74
N GLY A 203 14.80 -11.04 -9.84
CA GLY A 203 14.78 -9.60 -10.18
C GLY A 203 15.90 -9.20 -11.13
N CYS A 204 17.13 -9.71 -10.93
CA CYS A 204 18.23 -9.52 -11.89
C CYS A 204 17.90 -10.20 -13.23
N LEU A 205 17.39 -11.44 -13.20
CA LEU A 205 17.02 -12.19 -14.39
C LEU A 205 15.95 -11.45 -15.22
N ALA A 206 14.89 -10.93 -14.58
CA ALA A 206 13.86 -10.11 -15.21
C ALA A 206 14.43 -8.88 -15.93
N LEU A 207 15.31 -8.13 -15.26
CA LEU A 207 15.95 -6.94 -15.81
C LEU A 207 16.85 -7.26 -17.02
N ALA A 208 17.67 -8.31 -16.95
CA ALA A 208 18.57 -8.71 -18.03
C ALA A 208 17.81 -9.21 -19.27
N VAL A 209 16.72 -9.95 -19.05
CA VAL A 209 15.80 -10.42 -20.10
C VAL A 209 15.09 -9.23 -20.76
N ALA A 210 14.55 -8.31 -19.97
CA ALA A 210 13.83 -7.13 -20.47
C ALA A 210 14.73 -6.17 -21.26
N ALA A 211 15.97 -5.95 -20.77
CA ALA A 211 16.97 -5.17 -21.49
C ALA A 211 17.33 -5.75 -22.87
N SER A 212 17.25 -7.08 -23.01
CA SER A 212 17.54 -7.79 -24.27
C SER A 212 16.31 -7.88 -25.20
N ASN A 213 15.13 -7.48 -24.71
CA ASN A 213 13.85 -7.55 -25.42
C ASN A 213 13.05 -6.23 -25.31
N PRO A 214 13.65 -5.06 -25.66
CA PRO A 214 13.07 -3.76 -25.35
C PRO A 214 11.79 -3.41 -26.14
N ASP A 215 11.47 -4.19 -27.17
CA ASP A 215 10.32 -3.95 -28.06
C ASP A 215 9.17 -4.96 -27.83
N ILE A 216 9.35 -5.92 -26.92
CA ILE A 216 8.29 -6.80 -26.43
C ILE A 216 7.54 -6.09 -25.29
N ASP A 217 6.23 -6.29 -25.21
CA ASP A 217 5.37 -5.66 -24.22
C ASP A 217 5.48 -6.33 -22.84
N LEU A 218 6.58 -6.01 -22.14
CA LEU A 218 6.92 -6.52 -20.82
C LEU A 218 6.46 -5.58 -19.70
N VAL A 219 5.92 -6.17 -18.63
CA VAL A 219 5.69 -5.51 -17.34
C VAL A 219 6.58 -6.19 -16.30
N LEU A 220 7.39 -5.43 -15.57
CA LEU A 220 8.26 -5.96 -14.52
C LEU A 220 7.68 -5.69 -13.15
N ILE A 221 7.66 -6.71 -12.29
CA ILE A 221 7.35 -6.56 -10.87
C ILE A 221 8.52 -7.18 -10.10
N LEU A 222 9.32 -6.34 -9.44
CA LEU A 222 10.61 -6.71 -8.86
C LEU A 222 10.54 -6.62 -7.34
N ALA A 223 10.58 -7.75 -6.65
CA ALA A 223 10.61 -7.80 -5.19
C ALA A 223 12.07 -7.92 -4.71
N ASN A 224 12.55 -6.91 -3.98
CA ASN A 224 13.90 -6.86 -3.37
C ASN A 224 15.04 -7.32 -4.31
N PRO A 225 15.19 -6.73 -5.52
CA PRO A 225 16.11 -7.21 -6.53
C PRO A 225 17.58 -7.17 -6.08
N THR A 226 18.31 -8.24 -6.38
CA THR A 226 19.73 -8.44 -5.97
C THR A 226 20.76 -7.61 -6.75
N THR A 227 20.33 -6.61 -7.51
CA THR A 227 21.20 -5.65 -8.20
C THR A 227 22.07 -4.82 -7.25
N SER A 228 21.76 -4.79 -5.94
CA SER A 228 22.59 -4.20 -4.88
C SER A 228 23.54 -5.18 -4.17
N ILE A 229 23.70 -6.44 -4.58
CA ILE A 229 24.44 -7.46 -3.81
C ILE A 229 25.88 -7.05 -3.42
N SER A 230 26.56 -6.24 -4.23
CA SER A 230 27.90 -5.69 -3.92
C SER A 230 27.92 -4.68 -2.76
N ARG A 231 26.76 -4.16 -2.36
CA ARG A 231 26.53 -3.25 -1.22
C ARG A 231 25.82 -3.96 -0.05
N SER A 232 25.65 -5.28 -0.13
CA SER A 232 24.95 -6.07 0.88
C SER A 232 25.82 -6.33 2.12
N GLN A 233 25.16 -6.64 3.24
CA GLN A 233 25.83 -7.17 4.43
C GLN A 233 26.46 -8.56 4.20
N LEU A 234 26.13 -9.21 3.08
CA LEU A 234 26.73 -10.47 2.66
C LEU A 234 28.07 -10.28 1.94
N GLN A 235 28.42 -9.07 1.48
CA GLN A 235 29.65 -8.84 0.71
C GLN A 235 30.92 -9.34 1.42
N PRO A 236 31.11 -9.14 2.75
CA PRO A 236 32.29 -9.67 3.45
C PRO A 236 32.33 -11.20 3.44
N LEU A 237 31.17 -11.85 3.62
CA LEU A 237 31.03 -13.31 3.58
C LEU A 237 31.30 -13.87 2.17
N MET A 238 30.80 -13.19 1.14
CA MET A 238 31.03 -13.53 -0.26
C MET A 238 32.47 -13.28 -0.73
N THR A 239 33.22 -12.46 0.01
CA THR A 239 34.66 -12.24 -0.22
C THR A 239 35.46 -13.34 0.49
N LEU A 240 35.14 -13.63 1.76
CA LEU A 240 35.76 -14.73 2.51
C LEU A 240 35.65 -16.08 1.77
N LEU A 241 34.49 -16.33 1.15
CA LEU A 241 34.21 -17.53 0.36
C LEU A 241 35.10 -17.76 -0.86
N GLU A 242 35.72 -16.70 -1.39
CA GLU A 242 36.66 -16.81 -2.53
C GLU A 242 38.07 -17.17 -2.07
N PHE A 243 38.38 -16.96 -0.79
CA PHE A 243 39.69 -17.28 -0.18
C PHE A 243 39.65 -18.54 0.71
N ILE A 244 38.52 -18.84 1.36
CA ILE A 244 38.35 -19.97 2.29
C ILE A 244 36.99 -20.66 2.03
N PRO A 245 36.86 -21.51 0.98
CA PRO A 245 35.59 -22.15 0.62
C PRO A 245 34.97 -23.02 1.73
N ASN A 246 35.81 -23.55 2.63
CA ASN A 246 35.40 -24.51 3.66
C ASN A 246 34.73 -23.87 4.88
N GLN A 247 34.86 -22.56 5.10
CA GLN A 247 34.31 -21.86 6.27
C GLN A 247 33.09 -20.99 5.91
N LEU A 248 31.96 -21.63 5.66
CA LEU A 248 30.66 -20.94 5.61
C LEU A 248 30.06 -20.78 7.01
N PRO A 249 29.84 -19.54 7.50
CA PRO A 249 28.95 -19.30 8.64
C PRO A 249 27.46 -19.38 8.26
N PHE A 250 27.15 -19.67 7.00
CA PHE A 250 25.81 -19.98 6.53
C PHE A 250 25.45 -21.43 6.85
N SER A 251 24.94 -21.65 8.07
CA SER A 251 24.18 -22.84 8.42
C SER A 251 22.70 -22.67 8.04
N PRO A 252 21.93 -23.77 7.82
CA PRO A 252 20.49 -23.67 7.58
C PRO A 252 19.72 -22.86 8.64
N PRO A 253 20.03 -22.93 9.96
CA PRO A 253 19.42 -22.04 10.97
C PRO A 253 19.65 -20.55 10.71
N ASN A 254 20.86 -20.17 10.32
CA ASN A 254 21.19 -18.77 10.01
C ASN A 254 20.45 -18.30 8.75
N MET A 255 20.28 -19.16 7.75
CA MET A 255 19.46 -18.86 6.57
C MET A 255 17.99 -18.71 6.91
N LEU A 256 17.41 -19.69 7.61
CA LEU A 256 16.00 -19.67 8.00
C LEU A 256 15.69 -18.41 8.83
N SER A 257 16.55 -18.05 9.80
CA SER A 257 16.42 -16.82 10.57
C SER A 257 16.42 -15.53 9.73
N LEU A 258 17.16 -15.49 8.63
CA LEU A 258 17.19 -14.35 7.70
C LEU A 258 15.97 -14.33 6.76
N MET A 259 15.33 -15.48 6.56
CA MET A 259 14.13 -15.64 5.74
C MET A 259 12.84 -15.25 6.48
N THR A 260 12.71 -15.65 7.75
CA THR A 260 11.42 -15.72 8.46
C THR A 260 11.17 -14.63 9.50
N GLY A 261 12.13 -13.71 9.71
CA GLY A 261 11.97 -12.57 10.62
C GLY A 261 12.17 -12.88 12.11
N GLN A 262 11.90 -11.88 12.96
CA GLN A 262 12.28 -11.87 14.38
C GLN A 262 11.57 -12.93 15.26
N PRO A 263 10.25 -13.21 15.13
CA PRO A 263 9.59 -14.20 15.99
C PRO A 263 10.15 -15.61 15.79
N LEU A 264 10.23 -16.09 14.54
CA LEU A 264 10.77 -17.42 14.26
C LEU A 264 12.28 -17.49 14.50
N ARG A 265 13.03 -16.39 14.34
CA ARG A 265 14.43 -16.31 14.78
C ARG A 265 14.58 -16.65 16.27
N MET A 266 13.73 -16.10 17.14
CA MET A 266 13.81 -16.40 18.58
C MET A 266 13.52 -17.88 18.87
N ALA A 267 12.56 -18.49 18.15
CA ALA A 267 12.28 -19.92 18.23
C ALA A 267 13.47 -20.77 17.74
N ILE A 268 14.07 -20.43 16.59
CA ILE A 268 15.28 -21.11 16.08
C ILE A 268 16.44 -20.98 17.08
N GLU A 269 16.65 -19.79 17.66
CA GLU A 269 17.70 -19.57 18.65
C GLU A 269 17.46 -20.35 19.96
N SER A 270 16.22 -20.63 20.37
CA SER A 270 15.94 -21.49 21.52
C SER A 270 16.18 -22.98 21.21
N VAL A 271 15.82 -23.46 20.00
CA VAL A 271 16.15 -24.82 19.53
C VAL A 271 17.67 -25.04 19.54
N VAL A 272 18.41 -24.13 18.89
CA VAL A 272 19.87 -24.25 18.71
C VAL A 272 20.63 -24.17 20.03
N LYS A 273 20.10 -23.44 21.03
CA LYS A 273 20.71 -23.28 22.36
C LYS A 273 20.21 -24.30 23.39
N GLY A 274 19.22 -25.15 23.06
CA GLY A 274 18.68 -26.18 23.95
C GLY A 274 18.06 -25.63 25.25
N LEU A 275 17.48 -24.43 25.20
CA LEU A 275 16.97 -23.75 26.40
C LEU A 275 15.61 -24.31 26.86
N PRO A 276 15.39 -24.56 28.16
CA PRO A 276 14.13 -25.07 28.67
C PRO A 276 13.06 -23.96 28.75
N LEU A 277 12.12 -23.91 27.80
CA LEU A 277 10.87 -23.16 27.98
C LEU A 277 9.95 -23.97 28.90
N GLN A 278 9.69 -23.46 30.10
CA GLN A 278 8.93 -24.18 31.13
C GLN A 278 7.40 -23.98 31.05
N GLU A 279 6.90 -23.21 30.09
CA GLU A 279 5.47 -23.01 29.84
C GLU A 279 5.14 -23.25 28.35
N THR A 280 4.03 -23.96 28.09
CA THR A 280 3.47 -24.29 26.75
C THR A 280 4.14 -25.44 25.96
N VAL A 281 4.35 -26.60 26.61
CA VAL A 281 4.98 -27.81 26.01
C VAL A 281 4.24 -28.36 24.77
N GLY A 282 2.91 -28.24 24.68
CA GLY A 282 2.11 -28.85 23.62
C GLY A 282 2.23 -28.17 22.24
N GLN A 283 2.14 -26.84 22.21
CA GLN A 283 2.26 -26.05 20.97
C GLN A 283 3.70 -26.07 20.46
N LEU A 284 4.67 -25.89 21.38
CA LEU A 284 6.09 -25.84 21.04
C LEU A 284 6.58 -27.11 20.33
N SER A 285 6.11 -28.31 20.71
CA SER A 285 6.56 -29.56 20.06
C SER A 285 6.25 -29.55 18.55
N GLN A 286 5.08 -29.05 18.15
CA GLN A 286 4.69 -28.99 16.74
C GLN A 286 5.49 -27.93 15.97
N ASP A 287 5.82 -26.81 16.63
CA ASP A 287 6.65 -25.76 16.05
C ASP A 287 8.13 -26.19 15.95
N LEU A 288 8.63 -26.97 16.90
CA LEU A 288 9.97 -27.58 16.87
C LEU A 288 10.11 -28.60 15.74
N ASP A 289 9.13 -29.49 15.57
CA ASP A 289 9.10 -30.47 14.48
C ASP A 289 9.01 -29.76 13.10
N ALA A 290 8.19 -28.71 13.01
CA ALA A 290 8.10 -27.87 11.82
C ALA A 290 9.43 -27.18 11.49
N ILE A 291 10.07 -26.51 12.45
CA ILE A 291 11.38 -25.86 12.28
C ILE A 291 12.44 -26.90 11.86
N SER A 292 12.48 -28.06 12.51
CA SER A 292 13.39 -29.16 12.16
C SER A 292 13.21 -29.61 10.71
N SER A 293 11.96 -29.78 10.27
CA SER A 293 11.62 -30.08 8.87
C SER A 293 12.10 -28.99 7.91
N TYR A 294 11.93 -27.71 8.23
CA TYR A 294 12.39 -26.59 7.40
C TYR A 294 13.91 -26.57 7.27
N LEU A 295 14.64 -26.83 8.36
CA LEU A 295 16.11 -26.88 8.37
C LEU A 295 16.63 -28.03 7.50
N SER A 296 15.98 -29.20 7.56
CA SER A 296 16.27 -30.34 6.67
C SER A 296 16.06 -29.94 5.20
N VAL A 297 14.89 -29.40 4.86
CA VAL A 297 14.56 -29.02 3.47
C VAL A 297 15.47 -27.90 2.96
N LEU A 298 15.88 -26.94 3.81
CA LEU A 298 16.87 -25.92 3.43
C LEU A 298 18.25 -26.51 3.16
N ALA A 299 18.69 -27.52 3.92
CA ALA A 299 19.94 -28.22 3.66
C ALA A 299 19.90 -28.96 2.30
N ASP A 300 18.73 -29.51 1.94
CA ASP A 300 18.50 -30.17 0.64
C ASP A 300 18.43 -29.16 -0.53
N ILE A 301 17.84 -27.97 -0.35
CA ILE A 301 17.74 -26.92 -1.39
C ILE A 301 19.08 -26.16 -1.59
N LEU A 302 19.86 -26.00 -0.52
CA LEU A 302 21.13 -25.29 -0.51
C LEU A 302 22.29 -26.11 0.12
N PRO A 303 22.67 -27.26 -0.46
CA PRO A 303 23.93 -27.92 -0.15
C PRO A 303 25.10 -26.95 -0.36
N ARG A 304 26.19 -27.12 0.40
CA ARG A 304 27.39 -26.24 0.39
C ARG A 304 27.82 -25.77 -1.00
N GLU A 305 28.00 -26.71 -1.93
CA GLU A 305 28.46 -26.42 -3.30
C GLU A 305 27.40 -25.68 -4.12
N THR A 306 26.12 -26.00 -3.92
CA THR A 306 25.00 -25.29 -4.56
C THR A 306 24.86 -23.87 -4.02
N LEU A 307 25.07 -23.66 -2.71
CA LEU A 307 25.08 -22.34 -2.11
C LEU A 307 26.25 -21.50 -2.66
N HIS A 308 27.46 -22.05 -2.73
CA HIS A 308 28.61 -21.36 -3.34
C HIS A 308 28.32 -20.97 -4.81
N TRP A 309 27.79 -21.91 -5.61
CA TRP A 309 27.40 -21.65 -7.00
C TRP A 309 26.34 -20.53 -7.11
N LYS A 310 25.28 -20.61 -6.30
CA LYS A 310 24.19 -19.61 -6.29
C LYS A 310 24.67 -18.22 -5.83
N LEU A 311 25.64 -18.15 -4.92
CA LEU A 311 26.31 -16.90 -4.54
C LEU A 311 27.11 -16.30 -5.71
N GLN A 312 27.83 -17.10 -6.50
CA GLN A 312 28.47 -16.62 -7.72
C GLN A 312 27.47 -16.18 -8.80
N MET A 313 26.33 -16.88 -8.90
CA MET A 313 25.22 -16.49 -9.77
C MET A 313 24.60 -15.13 -9.38
N LEU A 314 24.53 -14.79 -8.09
CA LEU A 314 24.12 -13.45 -7.63
C LEU A 314 25.09 -12.35 -8.11
N LYS A 315 26.42 -12.57 -7.97
CA LYS A 315 27.45 -11.63 -8.47
C LYS A 315 27.31 -11.42 -9.97
N SER A 316 27.25 -12.51 -10.73
CA SER A 316 27.11 -12.49 -12.20
C SER A 316 25.81 -11.82 -12.64
N GLY A 317 24.68 -12.18 -12.04
CA GLY A 317 23.38 -11.59 -12.34
C GLY A 317 23.32 -10.10 -12.05
N SER A 318 23.79 -9.68 -10.88
CA SER A 318 23.88 -8.27 -10.51
C SER A 318 24.74 -7.47 -11.51
N ALA A 319 25.92 -7.98 -11.89
CA ALA A 319 26.80 -7.30 -12.84
C ALA A 319 26.16 -7.16 -14.24
N VAL A 320 25.61 -8.25 -14.78
CA VAL A 320 24.95 -8.25 -16.11
C VAL A 320 23.75 -7.31 -16.12
N SER A 321 22.86 -7.38 -15.13
CA SER A 321 21.66 -6.55 -15.07
C SER A 321 22.00 -5.07 -14.88
N ASN A 322 22.93 -4.73 -13.99
CA ASN A 322 23.39 -3.35 -13.80
C ASN A 322 23.98 -2.75 -15.08
N SER A 323 24.78 -3.51 -15.83
CA SER A 323 25.38 -3.03 -17.09
C SER A 323 24.35 -2.69 -18.19
N ARG A 324 23.10 -3.20 -18.07
CA ARG A 324 22.06 -3.11 -19.11
C ARG A 324 20.79 -2.36 -18.70
N LEU A 325 20.74 -1.76 -17.49
CA LEU A 325 19.54 -1.04 -17.00
C LEU A 325 19.05 0.04 -17.99
N HIS A 326 19.98 0.72 -18.68
CA HIS A 326 19.69 1.75 -19.67
C HIS A 326 18.88 1.26 -20.89
N ALA A 327 18.86 -0.05 -21.17
CA ALA A 327 18.10 -0.64 -22.26
C ALA A 327 16.70 -1.13 -21.85
N VAL A 328 16.37 -1.12 -20.55
CA VAL A 328 15.06 -1.56 -20.05
C VAL A 328 14.01 -0.47 -20.32
N LYS A 329 13.16 -0.69 -21.33
CA LYS A 329 12.01 0.18 -21.66
C LYS A 329 10.70 -0.20 -20.94
N ALA A 330 10.69 -1.36 -20.27
CA ALA A 330 9.52 -1.96 -19.65
C ALA A 330 8.96 -1.13 -18.48
N GLN A 331 7.63 -1.14 -18.31
CA GLN A 331 6.99 -0.56 -17.12
C GLN A 331 7.36 -1.42 -15.90
N THR A 332 7.87 -0.81 -14.84
CA THR A 332 8.46 -1.51 -13.69
C THR A 332 7.82 -1.08 -12.38
N LEU A 333 7.37 -2.04 -11.57
CA LEU A 333 6.98 -1.84 -10.18
C LEU A 333 8.03 -2.49 -9.28
N ILE A 334 8.66 -1.70 -8.42
CA ILE A 334 9.59 -2.20 -7.41
C ILE A 334 8.86 -2.35 -6.08
N LEU A 335 8.89 -3.56 -5.51
CA LEU A 335 8.44 -3.86 -4.17
C LEU A 335 9.68 -3.93 -3.27
N SER A 336 9.74 -3.04 -2.28
CA SER A 336 10.96 -2.72 -1.54
C SER A 336 10.74 -2.83 -0.03
N SER A 337 11.47 -3.74 0.60
CA SER A 337 11.37 -4.06 2.03
C SER A 337 12.26 -3.17 2.91
N GLY A 338 11.73 -2.75 4.06
CA GLY A 338 12.43 -1.86 5.02
C GLY A 338 13.18 -2.55 6.16
N ARG A 339 12.90 -3.84 6.42
CA ARG A 339 13.61 -4.69 7.38
C ARG A 339 14.36 -5.83 6.68
N ASP A 340 14.71 -5.65 5.41
CA ASP A 340 15.54 -6.58 4.66
C ASP A 340 16.95 -6.64 5.28
N GLN A 341 17.30 -7.78 5.86
CA GLN A 341 18.60 -8.02 6.48
C GLN A 341 19.66 -8.54 5.50
N LEU A 342 19.25 -8.89 4.27
CA LEU A 342 20.12 -9.41 3.23
C LEU A 342 20.59 -8.31 2.28
N LEU A 343 19.71 -7.39 1.88
CA LEU A 343 19.99 -6.31 0.93
C LEU A 343 19.55 -4.93 1.44
N PRO A 344 20.22 -3.83 1.03
CA PRO A 344 19.74 -2.47 1.20
C PRO A 344 18.60 -2.18 0.20
N SER A 345 17.44 -2.82 0.43
CA SER A 345 16.34 -2.89 -0.54
C SER A 345 15.59 -1.57 -0.72
N GLN A 346 15.63 -0.64 0.25
CA GLN A 346 15.04 0.70 0.09
C GLN A 346 15.90 1.60 -0.80
N GLU A 347 17.20 1.68 -0.50
CA GLU A 347 18.19 2.44 -1.25
C GLU A 347 18.37 1.89 -2.67
N GLU A 348 18.25 0.57 -2.84
CA GLU A 348 18.29 -0.06 -4.15
C GLU A 348 17.02 0.20 -4.97
N GLY A 349 15.84 0.15 -4.35
CA GLY A 349 14.59 0.50 -5.02
C GLY A 349 14.59 1.94 -5.50
N GLU A 350 15.07 2.88 -4.69
CA GLU A 350 15.23 4.28 -5.10
C GLU A 350 16.23 4.44 -6.24
N ARG A 351 17.39 3.78 -6.17
CA ARG A 351 18.41 3.81 -7.23
C ARG A 351 17.87 3.28 -8.57
N LEU A 352 17.20 2.13 -8.56
CA LEU A 352 16.60 1.56 -9.76
C LEU A 352 15.48 2.45 -10.30
N CYS A 353 14.64 3.01 -9.43
CA CYS A 353 13.56 3.92 -9.83
C CYS A 353 14.08 5.23 -10.46
N HIS A 354 15.29 5.66 -10.12
CA HIS A 354 15.96 6.80 -10.74
C HIS A 354 16.59 6.48 -12.11
N VAL A 355 16.96 5.22 -12.36
CA VAL A 355 17.62 4.78 -13.61
C VAL A 355 16.62 4.26 -14.65
N LEU A 356 15.52 3.64 -14.21
CA LEU A 356 14.52 3.02 -15.08
C LEU A 356 13.46 4.06 -15.53
N PRO A 357 13.17 4.21 -16.84
CA PRO A 357 12.40 5.33 -17.37
C PRO A 357 10.89 5.30 -17.06
N LYS A 358 10.36 4.15 -16.65
CA LYS A 358 8.94 3.93 -16.32
C LYS A 358 8.82 3.11 -15.04
N CYS A 359 9.30 3.67 -13.94
CA CYS A 359 9.37 2.97 -12.66
C CYS A 359 8.48 3.58 -11.59
N GLU A 360 7.80 2.73 -10.83
CA GLU A 360 7.14 3.07 -9.57
C GLU A 360 7.73 2.21 -8.44
N ILE A 361 7.67 2.71 -7.21
CA ILE A 361 8.16 2.01 -6.01
C ILE A 361 7.08 1.93 -4.93
N ARG A 362 6.89 0.74 -4.36
CA ARG A 362 6.10 0.50 -3.15
C ARG A 362 7.02 0.03 -2.03
N LYS A 363 7.04 0.80 -0.94
CA LYS A 363 7.87 0.54 0.24
C LYS A 363 7.07 -0.15 1.34
N PHE A 364 7.60 -1.26 1.83
CA PHE A 364 7.04 -2.08 2.90
C PHE A 364 7.97 -1.98 4.12
N ASN A 365 7.81 -0.89 4.88
CA ASN A 365 8.77 -0.49 5.92
C ASN A 365 9.01 -1.54 7.03
N ASN A 366 8.04 -2.42 7.26
CA ASN A 366 8.11 -3.45 8.30
C ASN A 366 8.46 -4.85 7.77
N SER A 367 8.57 -5.02 6.44
CA SER A 367 8.82 -6.31 5.80
C SER A 367 10.31 -6.62 5.62
N GLY A 368 10.65 -7.90 5.66
CA GLY A 368 11.96 -8.48 5.37
C GLY A 368 12.11 -8.93 3.91
N HIS A 369 13.10 -9.78 3.64
CA HIS A 369 13.53 -10.07 2.26
C HIS A 369 12.49 -10.84 1.43
N PHE A 370 11.79 -11.81 2.03
CA PHE A 370 10.86 -12.71 1.35
C PHE A 370 9.43 -12.14 1.34
N LEU A 371 9.32 -10.87 0.95
CA LEU A 371 8.13 -10.04 0.99
C LEU A 371 6.85 -10.74 0.46
N LEU A 372 6.96 -11.54 -0.60
CA LEU A 372 5.81 -12.21 -1.24
C LEU A 372 5.22 -13.38 -0.43
N LEU A 373 5.97 -13.88 0.56
CA LEU A 373 5.54 -14.93 1.49
C LEU A 373 5.02 -14.35 2.82
N GLU A 374 5.48 -13.16 3.22
CA GLU A 374 5.10 -12.53 4.51
C GLU A 374 3.60 -12.21 4.63
N ASP A 375 3.08 -12.30 5.85
CA ASP A 375 1.69 -11.97 6.17
C ASP A 375 1.34 -10.48 6.01
N GLY A 376 0.04 -10.23 5.83
CA GLY A 376 -0.47 -8.92 5.44
C GLY A 376 -0.11 -8.47 4.01
N ILE A 377 0.83 -9.14 3.34
CA ILE A 377 1.18 -8.94 1.93
C ILE A 377 0.32 -9.82 1.03
N ASP A 378 -0.39 -9.18 0.10
CA ASP A 378 -1.14 -9.83 -0.97
C ASP A 378 -0.75 -9.23 -2.32
N PHE A 379 -0.25 -10.08 -3.21
CA PHE A 379 0.30 -9.68 -4.50
C PHE A 379 -0.75 -9.10 -5.45
N VAL A 380 -1.98 -9.64 -5.43
CA VAL A 380 -3.07 -9.16 -6.27
C VAL A 380 -3.57 -7.80 -5.77
N THR A 381 -3.68 -7.60 -4.45
CA THR A 381 -3.96 -6.30 -3.83
C THR A 381 -2.89 -5.26 -4.20
N ILE A 382 -1.61 -5.65 -4.23
CA ILE A 382 -0.51 -4.77 -4.63
C ILE A 382 -0.66 -4.30 -6.08
N ILE A 383 -0.90 -5.22 -7.03
CA ILE A 383 -1.07 -4.86 -8.44
C ILE A 383 -2.33 -4.02 -8.65
N LYS A 384 -3.46 -4.39 -8.03
CA LYS A 384 -4.71 -3.62 -8.03
C LYS A 384 -4.44 -2.16 -7.63
N GLY A 385 -3.88 -1.97 -6.44
CA GLY A 385 -3.63 -0.64 -5.89
C GLY A 385 -2.60 0.17 -6.65
N ALA A 386 -1.70 -0.48 -7.41
CA ALA A 386 -0.74 0.19 -8.29
C ALA A 386 -1.33 0.54 -9.67
N SER A 387 -2.51 -0.01 -10.03
CA SER A 387 -3.04 0.04 -11.40
C SER A 387 -2.09 -0.57 -12.44
N PHE A 388 -1.32 -1.59 -12.06
CA PHE A 388 -0.35 -2.27 -12.93
C PHE A 388 -0.93 -3.43 -13.75
N TYR A 389 -2.16 -3.86 -13.46
CA TYR A 389 -2.82 -4.92 -14.21
C TYR A 389 -3.52 -4.38 -15.46
N ARG A 390 -3.17 -4.95 -16.60
CA ARG A 390 -3.75 -4.73 -17.92
C ARG A 390 -3.71 -6.01 -18.74
N ARG A 391 -4.75 -6.27 -19.54
CA ARG A 391 -4.85 -7.47 -20.38
C ARG A 391 -4.44 -7.23 -21.84
N GLY A 392 -4.32 -5.97 -22.23
CA GLY A 392 -3.81 -5.54 -23.54
C GLY A 392 -2.61 -4.61 -23.43
N LYS A 393 -2.13 -4.12 -24.60
CA LYS A 393 -0.97 -3.24 -24.74
C LYS A 393 -1.05 -1.92 -23.95
N TYR A 394 -2.25 -1.46 -23.66
CA TYR A 394 -2.51 -0.29 -22.82
C TYR A 394 -3.49 -0.68 -21.72
N LEU A 395 -3.42 0.02 -20.58
CA LEU A 395 -4.36 -0.13 -19.48
C LEU A 395 -5.75 0.35 -19.92
N ASP A 396 -6.73 -0.55 -19.96
CA ASP A 396 -8.12 -0.19 -20.17
C ASP A 396 -8.85 -0.12 -18.82
N TYR A 397 -9.15 1.11 -18.37
CA TYR A 397 -9.78 1.34 -17.07
C TYR A 397 -11.17 0.72 -16.90
N VAL A 398 -11.85 0.30 -17.98
CA VAL A 398 -13.15 -0.38 -17.93
C VAL A 398 -12.92 -1.88 -17.81
N SER A 399 -12.14 -2.42 -18.75
CA SER A 399 -12.05 -3.85 -18.98
C SER A 399 -11.05 -4.51 -18.02
N ASP A 400 -9.97 -3.81 -17.67
CA ASP A 400 -8.94 -4.30 -16.76
C ASP A 400 -9.22 -3.93 -15.30
N TYR A 401 -10.37 -3.29 -15.02
CA TYR A 401 -10.80 -3.00 -13.65
C TYR A 401 -11.02 -4.29 -12.85
N MET A 402 -10.40 -4.35 -11.67
CA MET A 402 -10.63 -5.42 -10.70
C MET A 402 -11.28 -4.82 -9.45
N LEU A 403 -12.50 -5.25 -9.13
CA LEU A 403 -13.20 -4.79 -7.93
C LEU A 403 -12.34 -5.04 -6.68
N PRO A 404 -12.20 -4.06 -5.78
CA PRO A 404 -11.67 -4.29 -4.43
C PRO A 404 -12.52 -5.30 -3.67
N THR A 405 -11.88 -6.18 -2.90
CA THR A 405 -12.61 -7.03 -1.93
C THR A 405 -13.13 -6.18 -0.76
N PRO A 406 -14.13 -6.64 0.00
CA PRO A 406 -14.60 -5.92 1.19
C PRO A 406 -13.47 -5.59 2.18
N THR A 407 -12.51 -6.50 2.33
CA THR A 407 -11.33 -6.34 3.20
C THR A 407 -10.33 -5.32 2.64
N GLU A 408 -10.08 -5.34 1.33
CA GLU A 408 -9.25 -4.33 0.65
C GLU A 408 -9.85 -2.93 0.79
N PHE A 409 -11.18 -2.81 0.65
CA PHE A 409 -11.91 -1.56 0.84
C PHE A 409 -11.86 -1.07 2.30
N LYS A 410 -12.13 -1.95 3.27
CA LYS A 410 -12.04 -1.60 4.70
C LYS A 410 -10.64 -1.07 5.06
N LYS A 411 -9.59 -1.76 4.62
CA LYS A 411 -8.20 -1.32 4.83
C LYS A 411 -7.93 0.05 4.20
N ALA A 412 -8.34 0.26 2.95
CA ALA A 412 -8.20 1.57 2.31
C ALA A 412 -8.98 2.68 3.03
N ALA A 413 -10.17 2.39 3.57
CA ALA A 413 -10.94 3.36 4.37
C ALA A 413 -10.28 3.66 5.73
N GLU A 414 -9.57 2.69 6.32
CA GLU A 414 -8.78 2.86 7.54
C GLU A 414 -7.48 3.64 7.27
N ASP A 415 -6.78 3.36 6.17
CA ASP A 415 -5.62 4.13 5.70
C ASP A 415 -5.98 5.61 5.43
N ASN A 416 -7.18 5.89 4.89
CA ASN A 416 -7.68 7.26 4.75
C ASN A 416 -7.88 7.98 6.09
N LYS A 417 -8.20 7.26 7.19
CA LYS A 417 -8.22 7.86 8.54
C LYS A 417 -6.82 8.29 8.99
N ILE A 418 -5.80 7.51 8.65
CA ILE A 418 -4.39 7.83 8.92
C ILE A 418 -3.96 9.09 8.14
N MET A 419 -4.53 9.34 6.96
CA MET A 419 -4.33 10.57 6.18
C MET A 419 -5.11 11.80 6.71
N GLY A 420 -5.70 11.73 7.90
CA GLY A 420 -6.35 12.86 8.57
C GLY A 420 -7.86 12.99 8.32
N ALA A 421 -8.48 12.08 7.57
CA ALA A 421 -9.93 12.01 7.50
C ALA A 421 -10.51 11.51 8.84
N VAL A 422 -11.46 12.23 9.42
CA VAL A 422 -12.09 11.84 10.70
C VAL A 422 -13.61 11.81 10.59
N PRO A 423 -14.29 10.88 11.28
CA PRO A 423 -15.75 10.88 11.38
C PRO A 423 -16.32 12.24 11.79
N VAL A 424 -17.39 12.67 11.12
CA VAL A 424 -18.05 13.95 11.41
C VAL A 424 -18.78 13.84 12.75
N SER A 425 -18.14 14.32 13.82
CA SER A 425 -18.67 14.38 15.18
C SER A 425 -18.38 15.73 15.83
N ALA A 426 -19.19 16.12 16.82
CA ALA A 426 -18.97 17.36 17.56
C ALA A 426 -17.59 17.40 18.26
N SER A 427 -17.09 16.26 18.74
CA SER A 427 -15.78 16.12 19.37
C SER A 427 -14.64 16.37 18.36
N ASN A 428 -14.72 15.80 17.16
CA ASN A 428 -13.70 15.96 16.13
C ASN A 428 -13.71 17.39 15.56
N LEU A 429 -14.89 17.96 15.27
CA LEU A 429 -15.04 19.36 14.86
C LEU A 429 -14.49 20.33 15.93
N PHE A 430 -14.73 20.07 17.22
CA PHE A 430 -14.17 20.87 18.30
C PHE A 430 -12.64 20.81 18.34
N LYS A 431 -12.03 19.62 18.22
CA LYS A 431 -10.56 19.44 18.21
C LYS A 431 -9.89 20.09 16.99
N LEU A 432 -10.48 19.95 15.81
CA LEU A 432 -9.94 20.53 14.58
C LEU A 432 -10.02 22.07 14.58
N LEU A 433 -11.14 22.64 15.04
CA LEU A 433 -11.29 24.10 15.10
C LEU A 433 -10.52 24.73 16.26
N SER A 434 -10.36 24.06 17.41
CA SER A 434 -9.52 24.55 18.52
C SER A 434 -8.03 24.55 18.19
N SER A 435 -7.57 23.60 17.36
CA SER A 435 -6.21 23.58 16.80
C SER A 435 -6.01 24.54 15.61
N LYS A 436 -7.03 25.34 15.25
CA LYS A 436 -7.04 26.26 14.10
C LYS A 436 -6.80 25.57 12.74
N SER A 437 -7.14 24.28 12.63
CA SER A 437 -6.95 23.51 11.40
C SER A 437 -7.88 23.97 10.27
N HIS A 438 -7.40 23.88 9.02
CA HIS A 438 -8.27 24.00 7.84
C HIS A 438 -9.10 22.71 7.70
N VAL A 439 -10.43 22.85 7.79
CA VAL A 439 -11.37 21.73 7.70
C VAL A 439 -12.15 21.81 6.38
N LEU A 440 -12.17 20.71 5.63
CA LEU A 440 -13.14 20.42 4.58
C LEU A 440 -14.23 19.52 5.19
N LEU A 441 -15.48 19.98 5.18
CA LEU A 441 -16.60 19.30 5.81
C LEU A 441 -17.59 18.77 4.76
N TYR A 442 -17.97 17.51 4.93
CA TYR A 442 -19.00 16.80 4.19
C TYR A 442 -20.23 16.58 5.08
N PRO A 443 -21.25 17.46 5.09
CA PRO A 443 -22.35 17.37 6.05
C PRO A 443 -23.23 16.13 5.84
N GLY A 444 -23.44 15.69 4.60
CA GLY A 444 -24.11 14.42 4.26
C GLY A 444 -23.24 13.17 4.46
N GLY A 445 -21.94 13.33 4.73
CA GLY A 445 -21.01 12.22 4.97
C GLY A 445 -20.90 11.25 3.79
N VAL A 446 -20.59 9.99 4.07
CA VAL A 446 -20.32 8.98 3.02
C VAL A 446 -21.55 8.67 2.17
N ARG A 447 -22.78 8.77 2.70
CA ARG A 447 -24.00 8.56 1.90
C ARG A 447 -24.15 9.61 0.78
N GLU A 448 -23.72 10.85 1.02
CA GLU A 448 -23.64 11.92 0.01
C GLU A 448 -22.40 11.82 -0.89
N ALA A 449 -21.39 11.05 -0.49
CA ALA A 449 -20.29 10.67 -1.37
C ALA A 449 -20.64 9.48 -2.30
N THR A 450 -21.66 8.70 -1.97
CA THR A 450 -22.12 7.54 -2.75
C THR A 450 -23.59 7.70 -3.13
N HIS A 451 -23.86 8.53 -4.14
CA HIS A 451 -25.18 8.62 -4.76
C HIS A 451 -25.56 7.33 -5.47
N ARG A 452 -26.87 7.06 -5.49
CA ARG A 452 -27.48 6.08 -6.39
C ARG A 452 -27.91 6.79 -7.68
N LYS A 453 -28.04 6.05 -8.78
CA LYS A 453 -28.65 6.52 -10.04
C LYS A 453 -29.92 7.36 -9.80
N GLY A 454 -29.96 8.57 -10.37
CA GLY A 454 -31.03 9.54 -10.18
C GLY A 454 -30.89 10.41 -8.92
N GLU A 455 -29.80 10.28 -8.15
CA GLU A 455 -29.45 11.13 -7.01
C GLU A 455 -28.29 12.11 -7.29
N GLU A 456 -27.85 12.23 -8.55
CA GLU A 456 -26.65 12.96 -8.95
C GLU A 456 -26.68 14.43 -8.47
N TYR A 457 -25.63 14.84 -7.76
CA TYR A 457 -25.49 16.17 -7.16
C TYR A 457 -26.57 16.56 -6.12
N LYS A 458 -27.30 15.61 -5.50
CA LYS A 458 -28.27 15.91 -4.41
C LYS A 458 -27.59 16.12 -3.06
N LEU A 459 -28.07 17.14 -2.31
CA LEU A 459 -27.59 17.48 -0.96
C LEU A 459 -28.36 16.75 0.15
N MET A 460 -27.87 15.56 0.52
CA MET A 460 -28.39 14.69 1.58
C MET A 460 -27.82 15.08 2.96
N TRP A 461 -27.98 16.35 3.33
CA TRP A 461 -27.55 16.85 4.64
C TRP A 461 -28.56 16.50 5.75
N PRO A 462 -28.11 16.16 6.98
CA PRO A 462 -28.99 15.78 8.09
C PRO A 462 -29.91 16.93 8.52
N GLU A 463 -31.06 16.62 9.11
CA GLU A 463 -32.01 17.65 9.57
C GLU A 463 -31.43 18.59 10.63
N GLN A 464 -30.58 18.06 11.50
CA GLN A 464 -29.90 18.80 12.57
C GLN A 464 -28.39 18.65 12.42
N SER A 465 -27.67 19.78 12.33
CA SER A 465 -26.21 19.78 12.19
C SER A 465 -25.55 20.91 12.99
N GLU A 466 -24.66 20.52 13.89
CA GLU A 466 -24.10 21.42 14.90
C GLU A 466 -22.90 22.23 14.41
N PHE A 467 -22.47 22.02 13.14
CA PHE A 467 -21.22 22.60 12.63
C PHE A 467 -21.25 24.13 12.57
N VAL A 468 -22.43 24.73 12.32
CA VAL A 468 -22.59 26.19 12.26
C VAL A 468 -22.34 26.81 13.64
N ARG A 469 -22.93 26.24 14.70
CA ARG A 469 -22.67 26.68 16.08
C ARG A 469 -21.23 26.43 16.49
N MET A 470 -20.61 25.35 16.02
CA MET A 470 -19.18 25.09 16.27
C MET A 470 -18.28 26.09 15.54
N ALA A 471 -18.59 26.46 14.29
CA ALA A 471 -17.87 27.49 13.56
C ALA A 471 -17.92 28.83 14.30
N ALA A 472 -19.12 29.28 14.69
CA ALA A 472 -19.33 30.51 15.46
C ALA A 472 -18.65 30.49 16.83
N ARG A 473 -18.59 29.32 17.50
CA ARG A 473 -17.86 29.15 18.78
C ARG A 473 -16.39 29.52 18.67
N PHE A 474 -15.78 29.31 17.50
CA PHE A 474 -14.36 29.53 17.20
C PHE A 474 -14.10 30.69 16.22
N GLY A 475 -15.13 31.43 15.78
CA GLY A 475 -15.00 32.48 14.76
C GLY A 475 -14.56 31.95 13.38
N ALA A 476 -14.84 30.68 13.07
CA ALA A 476 -14.35 30.05 11.86
C ALA A 476 -15.18 30.47 10.64
N LYS A 477 -14.52 31.07 9.63
CA LYS A 477 -15.14 31.40 8.34
C LYS A 477 -15.67 30.14 7.67
N ILE A 478 -16.91 30.16 7.22
CA ILE A 478 -17.53 29.10 6.43
C ILE A 478 -17.40 29.48 4.94
N ILE A 479 -16.82 28.60 4.12
CA ILE A 479 -16.71 28.80 2.67
C ILE A 479 -17.59 27.73 2.00
N PRO A 480 -18.73 28.09 1.39
CA PRO A 480 -19.49 27.18 0.55
C PRO A 480 -18.61 26.69 -0.60
N PHE A 481 -18.61 25.39 -0.85
CA PHE A 481 -17.80 24.76 -1.91
C PHE A 481 -18.68 23.81 -2.73
N GLY A 482 -18.45 23.79 -4.04
CA GLY A 482 -19.08 22.85 -4.96
C GLY A 482 -18.05 22.20 -5.88
N ALA A 483 -18.26 20.93 -6.18
CA ALA A 483 -17.54 20.18 -7.21
C ALA A 483 -18.54 19.56 -8.18
N VAL A 484 -18.19 19.49 -9.47
CA VAL A 484 -19.02 18.84 -10.51
C VAL A 484 -18.13 18.05 -11.48
N GLY A 485 -18.60 16.88 -11.90
CA GLY A 485 -17.92 16.00 -12.88
C GLY A 485 -17.42 14.67 -12.30
N GLU A 486 -17.58 14.44 -10.99
CA GLU A 486 -17.19 13.19 -10.33
C GLU A 486 -18.19 12.05 -10.62
N ASP A 487 -19.50 12.32 -10.54
CA ASP A 487 -20.60 11.38 -10.86
C ASP A 487 -20.56 10.86 -12.33
N ASP A 488 -19.76 11.47 -13.20
CA ASP A 488 -19.60 11.09 -14.60
C ASP A 488 -18.44 10.11 -14.85
N ILE A 489 -17.81 9.56 -13.79
CA ILE A 489 -16.67 8.63 -13.91
C ILE A 489 -17.11 7.17 -13.76
N SER A 490 -18.33 6.92 -13.30
CA SER A 490 -18.87 5.58 -13.05
C SER A 490 -20.26 5.37 -13.63
N GLU A 491 -20.65 4.11 -13.78
CA GLU A 491 -22.00 3.72 -14.18
C GLU A 491 -22.46 2.57 -13.27
N ASP A 492 -23.50 2.85 -12.48
CA ASP A 492 -24.00 1.96 -11.43
C ASP A 492 -24.29 0.52 -11.90
N GLN A 493 -23.31 -0.36 -11.77
CA GLN A 493 -23.57 -1.78 -11.54
C GLN A 493 -23.79 -1.99 -10.05
N ILE A 494 -25.03 -2.37 -9.70
CA ILE A 494 -25.48 -2.48 -8.31
C ILE A 494 -25.00 -3.82 -7.74
N GLU A 495 -23.87 -3.81 -7.02
CA GLU A 495 -23.49 -4.92 -6.15
C GLU A 495 -23.63 -4.51 -4.67
N LYS A 496 -24.37 -5.30 -3.89
CA LYS A 496 -24.71 -4.99 -2.49
C LYS A 496 -23.55 -5.34 -1.55
N LEU A 497 -22.81 -4.33 -1.10
CA LEU A 497 -21.76 -4.44 -0.06
C LEU A 497 -22.30 -4.16 1.37
N THR A 498 -23.53 -4.63 1.65
CA THR A 498 -24.33 -4.23 2.83
C THR A 498 -23.69 -4.56 4.20
N ASN A 499 -22.74 -5.51 4.26
CA ASN A 499 -22.28 -6.10 5.53
C ASN A 499 -20.85 -5.70 5.96
N ALA A 500 -20.16 -4.83 5.21
CA ALA A 500 -18.73 -4.50 5.46
C ALA A 500 -18.47 -3.03 5.82
N ALA A 501 -19.50 -2.19 5.84
CA ALA A 501 -19.39 -0.77 6.15
C ALA A 501 -19.04 -0.53 7.63
N VAL A 502 -17.94 0.19 7.88
CA VAL A 502 -17.69 0.78 9.20
C VAL A 502 -18.74 1.88 9.41
N ASN A 503 -19.48 1.83 10.52
CA ASN A 503 -20.39 2.93 10.90
C ASN A 503 -19.58 4.22 11.13
N LEU A 504 -19.57 5.12 10.15
CA LEU A 504 -18.79 6.37 10.18
C LEU A 504 -19.53 7.52 10.86
N ARG A 505 -20.73 7.25 11.39
CA ARG A 505 -21.57 8.17 12.16
C ARG A 505 -22.43 7.36 13.12
N THR A 506 -22.22 7.53 14.43
CA THR A 506 -22.95 6.80 15.49
C THR A 506 -24.26 7.49 15.90
N ASP A 507 -24.41 8.77 15.56
CA ASP A 507 -25.40 9.67 16.17
C ASP A 507 -26.46 10.16 15.15
N ALA A 508 -26.61 9.49 14.01
CA ALA A 508 -27.45 9.94 12.89
C ALA A 508 -28.86 9.34 12.90
N THR A 509 -29.84 10.13 12.49
CA THR A 509 -31.23 9.72 12.22
C THR A 509 -31.64 10.11 10.78
N GLY A 510 -32.75 9.55 10.28
CA GLY A 510 -33.26 9.83 8.93
C GLY A 510 -32.43 9.20 7.80
N GLU A 511 -32.51 9.75 6.59
CA GLU A 511 -31.86 9.19 5.38
C GLU A 511 -30.34 9.05 5.50
N VAL A 512 -29.70 9.93 6.28
CA VAL A 512 -28.23 9.92 6.53
C VAL A 512 -27.81 8.81 7.50
N ALA A 513 -28.75 8.21 8.22
CA ALA A 513 -28.51 7.01 9.04
C ALA A 513 -28.47 5.73 8.19
N ASN A 514 -29.09 5.72 7.02
CA ASN A 514 -28.96 4.61 6.08
C ASN A 514 -27.58 4.67 5.40
N GLN A 515 -26.66 3.84 5.92
CA GLN A 515 -25.30 3.65 5.40
C GLN A 515 -25.20 2.42 4.47
N ASP A 516 -26.28 2.03 3.78
CA ASP A 516 -26.26 1.05 2.68
C ASP A 516 -25.33 1.58 1.58
N LEU A 517 -24.07 1.14 1.64
CA LEU A 517 -23.02 1.52 0.71
C LEU A 517 -23.22 0.80 -0.62
N HIS A 518 -23.91 1.49 -1.53
CA HIS A 518 -23.91 1.16 -2.94
C HIS A 518 -22.66 1.76 -3.55
N PHE A 519 -21.65 0.93 -3.77
CA PHE A 519 -20.50 1.38 -4.55
C PHE A 519 -20.93 1.44 -6.02
N PRO A 520 -20.78 2.58 -6.70
CA PRO A 520 -21.01 2.60 -8.13
C PRO A 520 -19.94 1.71 -8.78
N GLY A 521 -20.38 0.72 -9.55
CA GLY A 521 -19.48 -0.01 -10.43
C GLY A 521 -18.70 0.99 -11.28
N ILE A 522 -17.36 0.98 -11.19
CA ILE A 522 -16.55 1.86 -12.03
C ILE A 522 -16.54 1.27 -13.43
N LEU A 523 -17.58 1.59 -14.21
CA LEU A 523 -17.54 1.59 -15.65
C LEU A 523 -17.17 3.03 -16.07
N PRO A 524 -15.91 3.31 -16.43
CA PRO A 524 -15.51 4.62 -16.92
C PRO A 524 -16.37 5.06 -18.11
N LYS A 525 -17.21 6.07 -17.89
CA LYS A 525 -17.64 6.93 -18.99
C LYS A 525 -16.45 7.78 -19.43
N PHE A 526 -16.44 8.20 -20.69
CA PHE A 526 -15.34 8.97 -21.27
C PHE A 526 -14.96 10.15 -20.36
N PRO A 527 -13.66 10.33 -20.01
CA PRO A 527 -13.28 11.21 -18.91
C PRO A 527 -13.70 12.65 -19.19
N GLY A 528 -14.55 13.16 -18.32
CA GLY A 528 -14.95 14.56 -18.29
C GLY A 528 -13.83 15.48 -17.77
N ARG A 529 -14.18 16.76 -17.63
CA ARG A 529 -13.43 17.74 -16.85
C ARG A 529 -14.12 17.89 -15.48
N PHE A 530 -13.33 18.00 -14.42
CA PHE A 530 -13.81 18.39 -13.09
C PHE A 530 -13.90 19.91 -13.00
N TYR A 531 -14.89 20.41 -12.27
CA TYR A 531 -15.07 21.82 -12.01
C TYR A 531 -15.23 22.05 -10.52
N TYR A 532 -14.60 23.10 -10.02
CA TYR A 532 -14.55 23.45 -8.60
C TYR A 532 -14.91 24.93 -8.45
N TYR A 533 -15.76 25.26 -7.47
CA TYR A 533 -16.16 26.63 -7.22
C TYR A 533 -16.30 26.90 -5.72
N PHE A 534 -15.60 27.94 -5.26
CA PHE A 534 -15.66 28.43 -3.89
C PHE A 534 -16.59 29.65 -3.85
N GLY A 535 -17.69 29.51 -3.13
CA GLY A 535 -18.64 30.60 -2.88
C GLY A 535 -18.08 31.67 -1.94
N LYS A 536 -18.86 32.74 -1.75
CA LYS A 536 -18.47 33.85 -0.88
C LYS A 536 -18.30 33.36 0.58
N PRO A 537 -17.21 33.74 1.28
CA PRO A 537 -17.05 33.42 2.69
C PRO A 537 -18.19 34.00 3.54
N ILE A 538 -18.67 33.19 4.47
CA ILE A 538 -19.65 33.55 5.49
C ILE A 538 -18.89 33.70 6.81
N GLU A 539 -18.88 34.91 7.35
CA GLU A 539 -18.25 35.24 8.62
C GLU A 539 -19.13 34.73 9.78
N THR A 540 -18.50 34.07 10.77
CA THR A 540 -19.20 33.60 11.98
C THR A 540 -18.64 34.21 13.27
N GLU A 541 -17.63 35.08 13.15
CA GLU A 541 -17.08 35.85 14.24
C GLU A 541 -18.13 36.84 14.79
N GLY A 542 -18.16 37.04 16.11
CA GLY A 542 -19.21 37.81 16.80
C GLY A 542 -20.53 37.06 17.00
N LEU A 543 -20.96 36.19 16.08
CA LEU A 543 -22.28 35.53 16.11
C LEU A 543 -22.46 34.45 17.20
N LYS A 544 -21.45 34.22 18.06
CA LYS A 544 -21.40 33.13 19.05
C LYS A 544 -22.55 33.13 20.08
N GLN A 545 -23.06 34.30 20.48
CA GLN A 545 -24.20 34.38 21.42
C GLN A 545 -25.53 34.23 20.71
N GLU A 546 -25.65 34.81 19.52
CA GLU A 546 -26.85 34.74 18.68
C GLU A 546 -27.14 33.32 18.22
N LEU A 547 -26.12 32.62 17.72
CA LEU A 547 -26.21 31.24 17.25
C LEU A 547 -26.23 30.22 18.41
N LYS A 548 -26.50 30.63 19.65
CA LYS A 548 -26.99 29.71 20.71
C LYS A 548 -28.47 29.37 20.51
N ASP A 549 -29.22 30.31 19.95
CA ASP A 549 -30.60 30.10 19.53
C ASP A 549 -30.62 29.00 18.45
N ARG A 550 -31.52 28.02 18.61
CA ARG A 550 -31.60 26.88 17.69
C ARG A 550 -32.18 27.29 16.34
N ASP A 551 -33.10 28.24 16.32
CA ASP A 551 -33.81 28.65 15.12
C ASP A 551 -32.88 29.51 14.25
N LYS A 552 -32.15 30.45 14.86
CA LYS A 552 -31.10 31.23 14.16
C LYS A 552 -29.94 30.37 13.67
N ALA A 553 -29.53 29.36 14.46
CA ALA A 553 -28.53 28.40 14.02
C ALA A 553 -29.01 27.54 12.84
N HIS A 554 -30.31 27.21 12.79
CA HIS A 554 -30.93 26.49 11.68
C HIS A 554 -31.10 27.37 10.43
N GLU A 555 -31.46 28.64 10.58
CA GLU A 555 -31.51 29.61 9.49
C GLU A 555 -30.15 29.75 8.78
N LEU A 556 -29.07 29.98 9.53
CA LEU A 556 -27.72 30.05 8.97
C LEU A 556 -27.27 28.70 8.37
N TYR A 557 -27.70 27.57 8.94
CA TYR A 557 -27.48 26.24 8.35
C TYR A 557 -28.16 26.07 6.99
N LEU A 558 -29.43 26.49 6.86
CA LEU A 558 -30.15 26.49 5.59
C LEU A 558 -29.54 27.47 4.59
N GLN A 559 -29.05 28.64 5.03
CA GLN A 559 -28.29 29.56 4.18
C GLN A 559 -27.05 28.87 3.61
N VAL A 560 -26.22 28.24 4.44
CA VAL A 560 -25.02 27.52 3.97
C VAL A 560 -25.39 26.39 2.99
N LYS A 561 -26.46 25.62 3.26
CA LYS A 561 -26.96 24.58 2.33
C LYS A 561 -27.41 25.19 0.99
N SER A 562 -28.08 26.35 1.02
CA SER A 562 -28.52 27.09 -0.17
C SER A 562 -27.33 27.62 -0.99
N GLU A 563 -26.30 28.18 -0.35
CA GLU A 563 -25.10 28.64 -1.07
C GLU A 563 -24.35 27.48 -1.74
N VAL A 564 -24.21 26.33 -1.07
CA VAL A 564 -23.63 25.11 -1.68
C VAL A 564 -24.48 24.64 -2.86
N GLY A 565 -25.80 24.64 -2.74
CA GLY A 565 -26.71 24.33 -3.85
C GLY A 565 -26.53 25.27 -5.05
N ARG A 566 -26.34 26.57 -4.81
CA ARG A 566 -26.04 27.55 -5.87
C ARG A 566 -24.67 27.35 -6.50
N CYS A 567 -23.65 26.97 -5.72
CA CYS A 567 -22.33 26.59 -6.24
C CYS A 567 -22.44 25.40 -7.22
N LEU A 568 -23.18 24.35 -6.85
CA LEU A 568 -23.42 23.20 -7.72
C LEU A 568 -24.24 23.56 -8.97
N ALA A 569 -25.28 24.39 -8.83
CA ALA A 569 -26.09 24.84 -9.97
C ALA A 569 -25.28 25.66 -10.99
N TYR A 570 -24.49 26.63 -10.53
CA TYR A 570 -23.57 27.42 -11.37
C TYR A 570 -22.58 26.50 -12.09
N LEU A 571 -21.96 25.55 -11.38
CA LEU A 571 -21.02 24.62 -11.99
C LEU A 571 -21.66 23.70 -13.03
N LYS A 572 -22.90 23.25 -12.83
CA LYS A 572 -23.67 22.49 -13.83
C LYS A 572 -23.91 23.32 -15.11
N GLU A 573 -24.41 24.54 -14.97
CA GLU A 573 -24.64 25.47 -16.08
C GLU A 573 -23.34 25.74 -16.88
N LYS A 574 -22.25 26.09 -16.18
CA LYS A 574 -20.96 26.35 -16.82
C LYS A 574 -20.38 25.12 -17.53
N ARG A 575 -20.60 23.93 -16.97
CA ARG A 575 -20.17 22.65 -17.53
C ARG A 575 -20.93 22.25 -18.79
N GLU A 576 -22.22 22.55 -18.88
CA GLU A 576 -23.02 22.32 -20.10
C GLU A 576 -22.51 23.18 -21.26
N ASN A 577 -22.00 24.37 -20.96
CA ASN A 577 -21.48 25.33 -21.93
C ASN A 577 -19.95 25.22 -22.19
N ASP A 578 -19.24 24.23 -21.62
CA ASP A 578 -17.79 24.07 -21.84
C ASP A 578 -17.48 23.28 -23.13
N PRO A 579 -16.94 23.91 -24.19
CA PRO A 579 -16.59 23.20 -25.43
C PRO A 579 -15.46 22.17 -25.25
N TYR A 580 -14.71 22.25 -24.15
CA TYR A 580 -13.62 21.36 -23.78
C TYR A 580 -14.01 20.35 -22.69
N ARG A 581 -15.31 20.19 -22.37
CA ARG A 581 -15.81 19.13 -21.48
C ARG A 581 -15.35 17.74 -21.92
N ASN A 582 -15.38 17.49 -23.23
CA ASN A 582 -15.06 16.19 -23.83
C ASN A 582 -13.54 16.03 -24.04
N LEU A 583 -13.02 14.81 -23.82
CA LEU A 583 -11.59 14.51 -24.04
C LEU A 583 -11.14 14.78 -25.48
N LEU A 584 -11.99 14.49 -26.48
CA LEU A 584 -11.64 14.69 -27.89
C LEU A 584 -11.36 16.17 -28.21
N SER A 585 -12.22 17.10 -27.76
CA SER A 585 -12.01 18.54 -27.90
C SER A 585 -10.68 19.00 -27.27
N ARG A 586 -10.33 18.41 -26.12
CA ARG A 586 -9.08 18.70 -25.40
C ARG A 586 -7.84 18.22 -26.16
N LEU A 587 -7.89 17.01 -26.73
CA LEU A 587 -6.82 16.47 -27.55
C LEU A 587 -6.61 17.28 -28.83
N ILE A 588 -7.70 17.72 -29.49
CA ILE A 588 -7.63 18.60 -30.67
C ILE A 588 -7.00 19.96 -30.31
N TYR A 589 -7.36 20.53 -29.17
CA TYR A 589 -6.75 21.78 -28.68
C TYR A 589 -5.24 21.64 -28.43
N GLN A 590 -4.83 20.58 -27.73
CA GLN A 590 -3.41 20.31 -27.45
C GLN A 590 -2.60 20.00 -28.72
N ALA A 591 -3.19 19.31 -29.70
CA ALA A 591 -2.55 19.06 -31.00
C ALA A 591 -2.33 20.35 -31.81
N THR A 592 -3.15 21.38 -31.61
CA THR A 592 -3.07 22.67 -32.33
C THR A 592 -2.31 23.76 -31.56
N HIS A 593 -2.24 23.68 -30.23
CA HIS A 593 -1.67 24.72 -29.36
C HIS A 593 -0.49 24.23 -28.49
N SER A 594 0.07 23.06 -28.78
CA SER A 594 1.08 22.32 -27.97
C SER A 594 0.51 21.58 -26.75
N PHE A 595 1.16 20.46 -26.41
CA PHE A 595 0.77 19.59 -25.28
C PHE A 595 0.92 20.23 -23.90
N THR A 596 1.70 21.31 -23.78
CA THR A 596 1.92 22.06 -22.53
C THR A 596 0.94 23.22 -22.33
N SER A 597 0.10 23.54 -23.32
CA SER A 597 -0.84 24.65 -23.20
C SER A 597 -2.01 24.34 -22.28
N GLU A 598 -2.29 25.27 -21.38
CA GLU A 598 -3.48 25.23 -20.54
C GLU A 598 -4.73 25.33 -21.43
N ILE A 599 -5.60 24.32 -21.33
CA ILE A 599 -6.83 24.27 -22.13
C ILE A 599 -7.84 25.24 -21.50
N PRO A 600 -8.38 26.23 -22.25
CA PRO A 600 -9.29 27.22 -21.71
C PRO A 600 -10.47 26.62 -20.94
N THR A 601 -10.95 27.38 -19.97
CA THR A 601 -12.21 27.14 -19.26
C THR A 601 -13.09 28.39 -19.39
N PHE A 602 -14.30 28.36 -18.82
CA PHE A 602 -15.19 29.52 -18.81
C PHE A 602 -14.58 30.69 -18.05
N LYS A 603 -14.94 31.92 -18.44
CA LYS A 603 -14.58 33.12 -17.67
C LYS A 603 -15.35 33.12 -16.34
N LEU A 604 -14.65 33.49 -15.26
CA LEU A 604 -15.19 33.67 -13.91
C LEU A 604 -16.25 34.78 -13.88
#